data_AF-A0A969S8M1-F1
#
_entry.id   AF-A0A969S8M1-F1
#
_cell.length_a   1.000
_cell.length_b   1.000
_cell.length_c   1.000
_cell.angle_alpha   90.00
_cell.angle_beta   90.00
_cell.angle_gamma   90.00
#
_symmetry.space_group_name_H-M   'P 1'
#
loop_
_entity.id
_entity.type
_entity.pdbx_description
1 polymer ?
#
loop_
_entity_poly.entity_id
_entity_poly.type
_entity_poly.pdbx_seq_one_letter_code
_entity_poly.pdbx_strand_id
1 'polypeptide(L)' 'MTENKQPQEENISRHAVTERWRCYAIEQKYRWKLLRIEPTGDKTLKWLCVFEGETEFPNYLEEKQ' A
#
# COMPACT_ATOMS: atom_id res chain seq x y z
N MET A 1 23.90 -7.13 -22.31
CA MET A 1 23.44 -7.92 -21.15
C MET A 1 22.25 -7.19 -20.59
N THR A 2 21.09 -7.85 -20.61
CA THR A 2 19.77 -7.25 -20.41
C THR A 2 19.70 -6.64 -19.01
N GLU A 3 19.62 -5.31 -18.97
CA GLU A 3 19.43 -4.54 -17.75
C GLU A 3 18.06 -4.95 -17.18
N ASN A 4 18.07 -5.74 -16.11
CA ASN A 4 16.89 -6.09 -15.34
C ASN A 4 16.34 -4.81 -14.73
N LYS A 5 15.51 -4.08 -15.49
CA LYS A 5 14.66 -3.03 -14.94
C LYS A 5 13.66 -3.70 -13.99
N GLN A 6 14.08 -3.91 -12.74
CA GLN A 6 13.13 -3.95 -11.64
C GLN A 6 12.33 -2.64 -11.77
N PRO A 7 10.99 -2.68 -11.94
CA PRO A 7 10.21 -1.46 -12.02
C PRO A 7 10.53 -0.67 -10.76
N GLN A 8 11.07 0.52 -10.98
CA GLN A 8 11.64 1.40 -9.96
C GLN A 8 10.67 1.46 -8.77
N GLU A 9 11.02 0.77 -7.68
CA GLU A 9 10.23 0.72 -6.44
C GLU A 9 10.20 2.08 -5.71
N GLU A 10 10.85 3.09 -6.28
CA GLU A 10 11.13 4.39 -5.68
C GLU A 10 9.87 5.27 -5.54
N ASN A 11 8.69 4.78 -5.92
CA ASN A 11 7.44 5.51 -5.79
C ASN A 11 6.22 4.60 -5.57
N ILE A 12 6.38 3.54 -4.76
CA ILE A 12 5.26 2.70 -4.35
C ILE A 12 5.25 2.50 -2.83
N SER A 13 4.06 2.51 -2.26
CA SER A 13 3.84 2.22 -0.84
C SER A 13 3.16 0.87 -0.67
N ARG A 14 3.55 0.13 0.36
CA ARG A 14 3.06 -1.24 0.60
C ARG A 14 2.43 -1.35 1.98
N HIS A 15 1.20 -1.86 2.02
CA HIS A 15 0.43 -2.03 3.25
C HIS A 15 -0.12 -3.44 3.35
N ALA A 16 0.25 -4.16 4.39
CA ALA A 16 -0.24 -5.52 4.62
C ALA A 16 -1.58 -5.48 5.36
N VAL A 17 -2.55 -6.27 4.88
CA VAL A 17 -3.92 -6.34 5.41
C VAL A 17 -4.36 -7.79 5.57
N THR A 18 -5.31 -8.00 6.47
CA THR A 18 -5.86 -9.33 6.75
C THR A 18 -6.75 -9.86 5.63
N GLU A 19 -7.45 -8.96 4.94
CA GLU A 19 -8.49 -9.26 3.96
C GLU A 19 -8.32 -8.41 2.70
N ARG A 20 -8.48 -9.02 1.51
CA ARG A 20 -8.26 -8.37 0.22
C ARG A 20 -9.08 -7.11 0.03
N TRP A 21 -10.33 -7.10 0.52
CA TRP A 21 -11.24 -5.96 0.35
C TRP A 21 -10.76 -4.69 1.07
N ARG A 22 -9.88 -4.83 2.08
CA ARG A 22 -9.34 -3.69 2.83
C ARG A 22 -8.46 -2.80 1.98
N CYS A 23 -7.80 -3.34 0.94
CA CYS A 23 -7.01 -2.53 0.01
C CYS A 23 -7.89 -1.48 -0.69
N TYR A 24 -9.08 -1.87 -1.15
CA TYR A 24 -10.04 -0.95 -1.78
C TYR A 24 -10.64 0.03 -0.77
N ALA A 25 -10.84 -0.39 0.49
CA ALA A 25 -11.30 0.53 1.53
C ALA A 25 -10.27 1.63 1.83
N ILE A 26 -8.97 1.29 1.86
CA ILE A 26 -7.87 2.24 2.04
C ILE A 26 -7.77 3.18 0.83
N GLU A 27 -7.85 2.63 -0.38
CA GLU A 27 -7.89 3.39 -1.64
C GLU A 27 -8.97 4.47 -1.59
N GLN A 28 -10.20 4.11 -1.24
CA GLN A 28 -11.32 5.04 -1.19
C GLN A 28 -11.21 6.04 -0.04
N LYS A 29 -10.74 5.59 1.13
CA LYS A 29 -10.63 6.43 2.34
C LYS A 29 -9.58 7.52 2.18
N TYR A 30 -8.40 7.17 1.66
CA TYR A 30 -7.27 8.09 1.57
C TYR A 30 -7.06 8.64 0.15
N ARG A 31 -7.90 8.23 -0.81
CA ARG A 31 -7.76 8.57 -2.23
C ARG A 31 -6.40 8.17 -2.80
N TRP A 32 -5.75 7.18 -2.19
CA TRP A 32 -4.53 6.57 -2.75
C TRP A 32 -4.92 5.75 -3.98
N LYS A 33 -4.01 5.62 -4.94
CA LYS A 33 -4.26 4.82 -6.14
C LYS A 33 -3.73 3.42 -5.94
N LEU A 34 -4.62 2.42 -5.90
CA LEU A 34 -4.22 1.02 -5.74
C LEU A 34 -3.65 0.50 -7.07
N LEU A 35 -2.37 0.14 -7.08
CA LEU A 35 -1.70 -0.40 -8.26
C LEU A 35 -1.96 -1.90 -8.40
N ARG A 36 -1.78 -2.66 -7.30
CA ARG A 36 -1.97 -4.12 -7.28
C ARG A 36 -2.16 -4.64 -5.85
N ILE A 37 -2.68 -5.86 -5.76
CA ILE A 37 -2.80 -6.61 -4.50
C ILE A 37 -2.06 -7.93 -4.67
N GLU A 38 -1.10 -8.20 -3.80
CA GLU A 38 -0.30 -9.42 -3.79
C GLU A 38 -0.69 -10.28 -2.57
N PRO A 39 -0.82 -11.61 -2.70
CA PRO A 39 -0.93 -12.46 -1.52
C PRO A 39 0.40 -12.46 -0.76
N THR A 40 0.32 -12.48 0.56
CA THR A 40 1.49 -12.74 1.41
C THR A 40 1.52 -14.21 1.81
N GLY A 41 2.68 -14.69 2.24
CA GLY A 41 2.81 -16.00 2.89
C GLY A 41 2.36 -16.01 4.35
N ASP A 42 1.84 -14.89 4.87
CA ASP A 42 1.49 -14.73 6.28
C ASP A 42 0.06 -15.21 6.56
N LYS A 43 -0.15 -15.85 7.72
CA LYS A 43 -1.47 -16.38 8.12
C LYS A 43 -2.43 -15.29 8.59
N THR A 44 -1.91 -14.18 9.08
CA THR A 44 -2.64 -13.05 9.66
C THR A 44 -2.82 -11.94 8.62
N LEU A 45 -1.73 -11.44 8.06
CA LEU A 45 -1.74 -10.33 7.09
C LEU A 45 -1.61 -10.86 5.66
N LYS A 46 -2.63 -11.58 5.21
CA LYS A 46 -2.64 -12.42 4.00
C LYS A 46 -2.48 -11.66 2.68
N TRP A 47 -2.62 -10.33 2.67
CA TRP A 47 -2.62 -9.54 1.45
C TRP A 47 -1.76 -8.29 1.61
N LEU A 48 -1.04 -7.92 0.56
CA LEU A 48 -0.21 -6.74 0.46
C LEU A 48 -0.81 -5.80 -0.58
N CYS A 49 -1.31 -4.66 -0.14
CA CYS A 49 -1.81 -3.59 -0.99
C CYS A 49 -0.62 -2.74 -1.45
N VAL A 50 -0.45 -2.58 -2.75
CA VAL A 50 0.59 -1.73 -3.33
C VAL A 50 -0.07 -0.50 -3.93
N PHE A 51 0.26 0.68 -3.40
CA PHE A 51 -0.25 1.97 -3.84
C PHE A 51 0.81 2.75 -4.61
N GLU A 52 0.36 3.66 -5.48
CA GLU A 52 1.20 4.64 -6.18
C GLU A 52 1.60 5.76 -5.21
N GLY A 53 2.88 6.14 -5.21
CA GLY A 53 3.40 7.23 -4.40
C GLY A 53 3.80 6.87 -2.98
N GLU A 54 4.33 7.87 -2.29
CA GLU A 54 4.48 7.85 -0.84
C GLU A 54 3.11 8.07 -0.19
N THR A 55 2.66 7.11 0.60
CA THR A 55 1.39 7.21 1.31
C THR A 55 1.64 7.72 2.72
N GLU A 56 1.22 8.93 3.02
CA GLU A 56 1.30 9.48 4.37
C GLU A 56 -0.03 9.25 5.09
N PHE A 57 0.03 8.63 6.27
CA PHE A 57 -1.13 8.61 7.15
C PHE A 57 -1.34 10.02 7.69
N PRO A 58 -2.58 10.55 7.69
CA PRO A 58 -2.86 11.83 8.33
C PRO A 58 -2.44 11.72 9.80
N ASN A 59 -1.59 12.64 10.24
CA ASN A 59 -1.13 12.70 11.62
C ASN A 59 -2.29 13.19 12.51
N TYR A 60 -3.03 12.26 13.11
CA TYR A 60 -4.16 12.58 13.99
C TYR A 60 -3.74 13.26 15.32
N LEU A 61 -2.43 13.50 15.55
CA LEU A 61 -1.91 14.10 16.78
C LEU A 61 -1.73 15.63 16.69
N GLU A 62 -1.95 16.26 15.53
CA GLU A 62 -1.75 17.72 15.37
C GLU A 62 -3.02 18.58 15.54
N GLU A 63 -4.19 18.02 15.85
CA GLU A 63 -5.42 18.80 16.11
C GLU A 63 -5.82 18.88 17.60
N LYS A 64 -4.82 18.86 18.51
CA LYS A 64 -5.04 19.25 19.92
C LYS A 64 -3.80 19.93 20.53
N GLN A 65 -3.46 21.14 20.08
CA GLN A 65 -2.75 22.12 20.91
C GLN A 65 -3.32 23.53 20.69
#